data_AF-A0A958LHH3-F1
#
_entry.id   AF-A0A958LHH3-F1
#
_cell.length_a   1.000
_cell.length_b   1.000
_cell.length_c   1.000
_cell.angle_alpha   90.00
_cell.angle_beta   90.00
_cell.angle_gamma   90.00
#
_symmetry.space_group_name_H-M   'P 1'
#
loop_
_entity.id
_entity.type
_entity.pdbx_description
1 polymer ?
#
loop_
_entity_poly.entity_id
_entity_poly.type
_entity_poly.pdbx_seq_one_letter_code
_entity_poly.pdbx_strand_id
1 'polypeptide(L)' 'GEVIGWSWLVKPHRWKFDVRSLEDAHLIELDGKCLRKKSNADHELGHIFMTKMAAVMAQRLGATRMQLMDIYGKNLK' A
#
# COMPACT_ATOMS: atom_id res chain seq x y z
N GLY A 1 -5.49 -7.51 -9.36
CA GLY A 1 -6.04 -6.32 -8.69
C GLY A 1 -4.94 -5.63 -7.92
N GLU A 2 -5.09 -4.34 -7.62
CA GLU A 2 -4.09 -3.55 -6.89
C GLU A 2 -4.52 -3.31 -5.45
N VAL A 3 -3.54 -3.28 -4.54
CA VAL A 3 -3.79 -2.90 -3.14
C VAL A 3 -3.59 -1.40 -2.98
N ILE A 4 -4.65 -0.72 -2.58
CA ILE A 4 -4.64 0.69 -2.19
C ILE A 4 -4.87 0.83 -0.67
N GLY A 5 -4.59 2.00 -0.11
CA GLY A 5 -4.90 2.29 1.29
C GLY A 5 -3.99 1.68 2.35
N TRP A 6 -3.01 0.84 2.01
CA TRP A 6 -2.14 0.13 2.97
C TRP A 6 -1.46 1.00 4.06
N SER A 7 -1.37 2.33 3.87
CA SER A 7 -0.82 3.27 4.87
C SER A 7 -1.49 3.19 6.25
N TRP A 8 -2.74 2.70 6.35
CA TRP A 8 -3.40 2.50 7.64
C TRP A 8 -2.79 1.36 8.47
N LEU A 9 -1.91 0.52 7.91
CA LEU A 9 -1.28 -0.57 8.65
C LEU A 9 -0.40 -0.08 9.78
N VAL A 10 0.33 1.01 9.53
CA VAL A 10 1.25 1.61 10.49
C VAL A 10 0.52 2.71 11.27
N LYS A 11 0.85 2.86 12.56
CA LYS A 11 0.33 3.99 13.36
C LYS A 11 0.64 5.32 12.63
N PRO A 12 -0.27 6.30 12.63
CA PRO A 12 -1.52 6.40 13.41
C PRO A 12 -2.76 5.75 12.74
N HIS A 13 -2.56 4.77 11.85
CA HIS A 13 -3.63 4.06 11.13
C HIS A 13 -4.48 4.96 10.24
N ARG A 14 -3.84 5.90 9.56
CA ARG A 14 -4.48 6.84 8.64
C ARG A 14 -4.13 6.51 7.20
N TRP A 15 -5.11 6.72 6.32
CA TRP A 15 -4.89 6.71 4.89
C TRP A 15 -4.09 7.97 4.50
N LYS A 16 -3.00 7.82 3.74
CA LYS A 16 -2.11 8.93 3.34
C LYS A 16 -2.30 9.43 1.91
N PHE A 17 -3.07 8.74 1.07
CA PHE A 17 -3.16 9.01 -0.37
C PHE A 17 -4.59 8.83 -0.83
N ASP A 18 -5.15 9.79 -1.55
CA ASP A 18 -6.46 9.58 -2.15
C ASP A 18 -6.35 8.66 -3.38
N VAL A 19 -7.47 8.05 -3.74
CA VAL A 19 -7.59 7.25 -4.96
C VAL A 19 -8.83 7.70 -5.71
N ARG A 20 -8.66 7.93 -7.01
CA ARG A 20 -9.75 8.26 -7.92
C ARG A 20 -9.75 7.27 -9.06
N SER A 21 -10.93 6.73 -9.37
CA SER A 21 -11.09 5.89 -10.55
C SER A 21 -11.16 6.76 -11.81
N LEU A 22 -10.44 6.36 -12.86
CA LEU A 22 -10.49 7.01 -14.18
C LEU A 22 -11.57 6.37 -15.08
N GLU A 23 -11.88 5.11 -14.82
CA GLU A 23 -12.86 4.29 -15.53
C GLU A 23 -13.71 3.51 -14.51
N ASP A 24 -14.71 2.77 -14.97
CA ASP A 24 -15.51 1.91 -14.08
C ASP A 24 -14.62 0.86 -13.41
N ALA A 25 -14.64 0.81 -12.08
CA ALA A 25 -13.81 -0.09 -11.30
C ALA A 25 -14.60 -0.73 -10.16
N HIS A 26 -14.29 -1.99 -9.88
CA HIS A 26 -14.82 -2.72 -8.73
C HIS A 26 -13.77 -2.80 -7.63
N LEU A 27 -14.19 -2.52 -6.39
CA LEU A 27 -13.34 -2.54 -5.22
C LEU A 27 -13.87 -3.53 -4.19
N ILE A 28 -12.95 -4.20 -3.51
CA ILE A 28 -13.23 -4.97 -2.30
C ILE A 28 -12.69 -4.16 -1.14
N GLU A 29 -13.59 -3.71 -0.28
CA GLU A 29 -13.22 -3.02 0.95
C GLU A 29 -12.96 -4.04 2.07
N LEU A 30 -11.88 -3.82 2.83
CA LEU A 30 -11.55 -4.60 4.01
C LEU A 30 -11.38 -3.66 5.20
N ASP A 31 -12.08 -3.91 6.30
CA ASP A 31 -11.92 -3.14 7.54
C ASP A 31 -10.51 -3.33 8.12
N GLY A 32 -9.72 -2.27 8.11
CA GLY A 32 -8.34 -2.31 8.56
C GLY A 32 -8.18 -2.59 10.07
N LYS A 33 -9.13 -2.18 10.91
CA LYS A 33 -9.10 -2.46 12.36
C LYS A 33 -9.36 -3.94 12.64
N CYS A 34 -10.31 -4.53 11.92
CA CYS A 34 -10.66 -5.95 11.95
C CYS A 34 -9.46 -6.78 11.49
N LEU A 35 -8.85 -6.44 10.35
CA LEU A 35 -7.67 -7.13 9.85
C LEU A 35 -6.52 -7.10 10.85
N ARG A 36 -6.18 -5.93 11.42
CA ARG A 36 -5.13 -5.86 12.46
C ARG A 36 -5.45 -6.72 13.67
N LYS A 37 -6.69 -6.70 14.15
CA LYS A 37 -7.11 -7.55 15.28
C LYS A 37 -6.93 -9.04 14.98
N LYS A 38 -7.36 -9.49 13.79
CA LYS A 38 -7.22 -10.88 13.36
C LYS A 38 -5.76 -11.27 13.16
N SER A 39 -4.96 -10.43 12.50
CA SER A 39 -3.52 -10.65 12.32
C SER A 39 -2.72 -10.68 13.63
N ASN A 40 -3.17 -9.96 14.67
CA ASN A 40 -2.54 -10.02 15.99
C ASN A 40 -2.97 -11.25 16.79
N ALA A 41 -4.19 -11.75 16.57
CA ALA A 41 -4.71 -12.93 17.25
C ALA A 41 -4.17 -14.24 16.62
N ASP A 42 -3.89 -14.23 15.33
CA ASP A 42 -3.38 -15.36 14.56
C ASP A 42 -2.05 -14.98 13.89
N HIS A 43 -0.96 -15.57 14.38
CA HIS A 43 0.40 -15.27 13.93
C HIS A 43 0.66 -15.73 12.50
N GLU A 44 0.07 -16.85 12.06
CA GLU A 44 0.25 -17.34 10.69
C GLU A 44 -0.44 -16.39 9.71
N LEU A 45 -1.67 -16.01 10.01
CA LEU A 45 -2.39 -14.99 9.26
C LEU A 45 -1.63 -13.67 9.24
N GLY A 46 -1.13 -13.22 10.40
CA GLY A 46 -0.34 -12.01 10.53
C GLY A 46 0.93 -12.04 9.67
N HIS A 47 1.66 -13.14 9.68
CA HIS A 47 2.86 -13.34 8.87
C HIS A 47 2.53 -13.28 7.37
N ILE A 48 1.56 -14.08 6.91
CA ILE A 48 1.15 -14.10 5.49
C ILE A 48 0.70 -12.71 5.03
N PHE A 49 -0.10 -12.03 5.86
CA PHE A 49 -0.60 -10.71 5.55
C PHE A 49 0.53 -9.68 5.46
N MET A 50 1.44 -9.64 6.45
CA MET A 50 2.55 -8.70 6.46
C MET A 50 3.55 -8.94 5.34
N THR A 51 3.83 -10.20 4.98
CA THR A 51 4.68 -10.52 3.82
C THR A 51 4.08 -9.96 2.53
N LYS A 52 2.77 -10.12 2.31
CA LYS A 52 2.08 -9.56 1.14
C LYS A 52 2.12 -8.03 1.13
N MET A 53 1.91 -7.39 2.27
CA MET A 53 1.95 -5.92 2.37
C MET A 53 3.37 -5.38 2.18
N ALA A 54 4.41 -6.07 2.67
CA ALA A 54 5.80 -5.70 2.47
C ALA A 54 6.19 -5.70 0.98
N ALA A 55 5.72 -6.69 0.21
CA ALA A 55 5.93 -6.72 -1.24
C ALA A 55 5.31 -5.51 -1.96
N VAL A 56 4.08 -5.12 -1.58
CA VAL A 56 3.40 -3.92 -2.11
C VAL A 56 4.19 -2.65 -1.77
N MET A 57 4.70 -2.53 -0.54
CA MET A 57 5.50 -1.38 -0.12
C MET A 57 6.83 -1.31 -0.88
N ALA A 58 7.52 -2.44 -1.07
CA ALA A 58 8.77 -2.51 -1.82
C ALA A 58 8.57 -2.12 -3.29
N GLN A 59 7.51 -2.61 -3.93
CA GLN A 59 7.16 -2.24 -5.31
C GLN A 59 6.91 -0.74 -5.42
N ARG A 60 6.13 -0.15 -4.50
CA ARG A 60 5.84 1.29 -4.51
C ARG A 60 7.09 2.13 -4.23
N LEU A 61 7.95 1.71 -3.32
CA LEU A 61 9.22 2.39 -3.06
C LEU A 61 10.13 2.38 -4.31
N GLY A 62 10.21 1.25 -5.01
CA GLY A 62 10.93 1.13 -6.27
C GLY A 62 10.36 2.06 -7.36
N ALA A 63 9.03 2.09 -7.52
CA ALA A 63 8.36 2.99 -8.46
C ALA A 63 8.62 4.46 -8.15
N THR A 64 8.49 4.86 -6.88
CA THR A 64 8.80 6.23 -6.44
C THR A 64 10.26 6.59 -6.71
N ARG A 65 11.21 5.67 -6.47
CA ARG A 65 12.62 5.89 -6.78
C ARG A 65 12.84 6.15 -8.26
N MET A 66 12.21 5.37 -9.14
CA MET A 66 12.30 5.59 -10.59
C MET A 66 11.68 6.93 -11.01
N GLN A 67 10.53 7.29 -10.46
CA GLN A 67 9.90 8.58 -10.74
C GLN A 67 10.76 9.76 -10.29
N LEU A 68 11.35 9.70 -9.10
CA LEU A 68 12.28 10.74 -8.63
C LEU A 68 13.50 10.84 -9.55
N MET A 69 14.06 9.72 -10.01
CA MET A 69 15.17 9.71 -10.98
C MET A 69 14.77 10.34 -12.32
N ASP A 70 13.58 10.08 -12.85
CA ASP A 70 13.09 10.69 -14.09
C ASP A 70 12.89 12.22 -13.94
N ILE A 71 12.36 12.66 -12.80
CA ILE A 71 12.15 14.08 -12.50
C ILE A 71 13.49 14.84 -12.43
N TYR A 72 14.51 14.28 -11.78
CA TYR A 72 15.82 14.92 -11.69
C TYR A 72 16.70 14.70 -12.93
N GLY A 73 16.49 13.61 -13.68
CA GLY A 73 17.21 13.34 -14.94
C GLY A 73 16.78 14.24 -16.10
N LYS A 74 15.52 14.70 -16.11
CA LYS A 74 15.01 15.67 -17.10
C LYS A 74 15.51 17.10 -16.89
N ASN A 75 16.04 17.42 -15.71
CA ASN A 75 16.57 18.75 -15.36
C ASN A 75 18.09 18.91 -15.65
N LEU A 76 18.74 17.93 -16.28
CA LEU A 76 20.15 17.99 -16.69
C LEU A 76 20.29 18.30 -18.20
N LYS A 77 19.52 19.27 -18.71
CA LYS A 77 19.75 19.86 -20.04
C LYS A 77 20.12 21.32 -19.92
#